data_AF-A0A377ZH05-F1
#
_entry.id   AF-A0A377ZH05-F1
#
_cell.length_a   1.000
_cell.length_b   1.000
_cell.length_c   1.000
_cell.angle_alpha   90.00
_cell.angle_beta   90.00
_cell.angle_gamma   90.00
#
_symmetry.space_group_name_H-M   'P 1'
#
loop_
_entity.id
_entity.type
_entity.pdbx_description
1 polymer ?
#
loop_
_entity_poly.entity_id
_entity_poly.type
_entity_poly.pdbx_seq_one_letter_code
_entity_poly.pdbx_strand_id
1 'polypeptide(L)'
;MGPSEELITLPHHPYTQALIRAIPDFGSAMPHKSRLNTLPGAIPLLEQLPIGCRLGPRCPYAQRECIETPRLTGARNHLYACHFPLNMEKE
;
A
#
# COMPACT_ATOMS: atom_id res chain seq x y z
N MET A 1 3.90 1.86 -9.81
CA MET A 1 3.59 2.51 -11.09
C MET A 1 3.71 1.45 -12.16
N GLY A 2 2.61 1.13 -12.83
CA GLY A 2 2.56 0.13 -13.88
C GLY A 2 1.17 0.08 -14.52
N PRO A 3 0.91 -0.91 -15.38
CA PRO A 3 -0.38 -1.06 -16.04
C PRO A 3 -1.52 -1.18 -15.02
N SER A 4 -2.66 -0.53 -15.27
CA SER A 4 -3.79 -0.50 -14.34
C SER A 4 -4.24 -1.90 -13.93
N GLU A 5 -4.27 -2.84 -14.87
CA GLU A 5 -4.69 -4.22 -14.62
C GLU A 5 -3.75 -4.96 -13.66
N GLU A 6 -2.43 -4.82 -13.83
CA GLU A 6 -1.43 -5.39 -12.92
C GLU A 6 -1.48 -4.75 -11.53
N LEU A 7 -1.70 -3.43 -11.45
CA LEU A 7 -1.81 -2.74 -10.17
C LEU A 7 -2.99 -3.24 -9.34
N ILE A 8 -4.11 -3.57 -10.01
CA ILE A 8 -5.33 -4.06 -9.37
C ILE A 8 -5.22 -5.55 -9.01
N THR A 9 -4.68 -6.37 -9.91
CA THR A 9 -4.60 -7.82 -9.74
C THR A 9 -3.43 -8.25 -8.85
N LEU A 10 -2.26 -7.63 -9.01
CA LEU A 10 -1.01 -7.98 -8.33
C LEU A 10 -0.32 -6.73 -7.74
N PRO A 11 -0.91 -6.10 -6.71
CA PRO A 11 -0.29 -4.94 -6.07
C PRO A 11 0.96 -5.35 -5.30
N HIS A 12 2.13 -4.86 -5.71
CA HIS A 12 3.39 -5.09 -4.97
C HIS A 12 3.58 -4.16 -3.78
N HIS A 13 2.93 -3.00 -3.78
CA HIS A 13 3.08 -2.03 -2.69
C HIS A 13 1.89 -2.11 -1.72
N PRO A 14 2.11 -2.20 -0.39
CA PRO A 14 1.03 -2.26 0.60
C PRO A 14 0.02 -1.11 0.51
N TYR A 15 0.48 0.09 0.14
CA TYR A 15 -0.41 1.22 -0.12
C TYR A 15 -1.40 0.95 -1.24
N THR A 16 -0.95 0.39 -2.37
CA THR A 16 -1.81 0.06 -3.51
C THR A 16 -2.82 -1.02 -3.13
N GLN A 17 -2.37 -2.06 -2.42
CA GLN A 17 -3.28 -3.09 -1.90
C GLN A 17 -4.35 -2.48 -0.98
N ALA A 18 -3.96 -1.56 -0.10
CA ALA A 18 -4.89 -0.92 0.82
C ALA A 18 -5.89 -0.01 0.11
N LEU A 19 -5.48 0.70 -0.95
CA LEU A 19 -6.38 1.48 -1.79
C LEU A 19 -7.43 0.59 -2.46
N ILE A 20 -7.02 -0.55 -3.02
CA ILE A 20 -7.93 -1.51 -3.66
C ILE A 20 -8.91 -2.09 -2.64
N ARG A 21 -8.41 -2.46 -1.44
CA ARG A 21 -9.26 -2.97 -0.35
C ARG A 21 -10.23 -1.94 0.21
N ALA A 22 -9.94 -0.65 0.08
CA ALA A 22 -10.83 0.42 0.50
C ALA A 22 -12.01 0.62 -0.47
N ILE A 23 -11.97 0.01 -1.66
CA ILE A 23 -13.07 0.06 -2.62
C ILE A 23 -14.23 -0.80 -2.09
N PRO A 24 -15.42 -0.22 -1.89
CA PRO A 24 -16.60 -0.97 -1.48
C PRO A 24 -16.96 -2.03 -2.52
N ASP A 25 -17.33 -3.23 -2.05
CA ASP A 25 -17.92 -4.24 -2.91
C ASP A 25 -19.38 -3.87 -3.21
N PHE A 26 -19.68 -3.64 -4.49
CA PHE A 26 -21.02 -3.32 -4.96
C PHE A 26 -21.85 -4.56 -5.33
N GLY A 27 -21.23 -5.74 -5.42
CA GLY A 27 -21.91 -7.01 -5.69
C GLY A 27 -22.54 -7.65 -4.45
N SER A 28 -22.08 -7.26 -3.27
CA SER A 28 -22.56 -7.77 -1.98
C SER A 28 -23.35 -6.69 -1.22
N ALA A 29 -24.48 -7.03 -0.63
CA ALA A 29 -25.25 -6.09 0.18
C ALA A 29 -24.46 -5.70 1.44
N MET A 30 -23.88 -4.50 1.44
CA MET A 30 -23.22 -3.95 2.63
C MET A 30 -24.25 -3.30 3.56
N PRO A 31 -24.21 -3.58 4.87
CA PRO A 31 -25.05 -2.90 5.85
C PRO A 31 -24.85 -1.40 5.83
N HIS A 32 -25.93 -0.65 6.07
CA HIS A 32 -25.88 0.80 6.23
C HIS A 32 -24.93 1.18 7.37
N LYS A 33 -24.03 2.15 7.13
CA LYS A 33 -22.95 2.59 8.05
C LYS A 33 -21.90 1.50 8.37
N SER A 34 -21.71 0.52 7.49
CA SER A 34 -20.57 -0.40 7.58
C SER A 34 -19.23 0.35 7.47
N ARG A 35 -18.21 -0.16 8.18
CA ARG A 35 -16.86 0.41 8.14
C ARG A 35 -16.12 -0.10 6.91
N LEU A 36 -15.49 0.81 6.17
CA LEU A 36 -14.61 0.47 5.05
C LEU A 36 -13.25 -0.01 5.55
N ASN A 37 -12.63 -0.91 4.78
CA ASN A 37 -11.28 -1.42 5.02
C ASN A 37 -10.26 -0.34 4.67
N THR A 38 -10.00 0.54 5.64
CA THR A 38 -9.08 1.67 5.52
C THR A 38 -7.78 1.40 6.30
N LEU A 39 -6.68 2.03 5.89
CA LEU A 39 -5.44 1.99 6.67
C LEU A 39 -5.65 2.69 8.01
N PRO A 40 -5.06 2.15 9.10
CA PRO A 40 -5.12 2.81 10.39
C PRO A 40 -4.39 4.17 10.35
N GLY A 41 -4.81 5.06 11.25
CA GLY A 41 -4.22 6.38 11.41
C GLY A 41 -4.62 7.40 10.34
N ALA A 42 -4.17 8.64 10.56
CA ALA A 42 -4.42 9.77 9.67
C ALA A 42 -3.27 9.98 8.67
N ILE A 43 -3.56 10.65 7.56
CA ILE A 43 -2.52 11.10 6.62
C ILE A 43 -1.69 12.19 7.35
N PRO A 44 -0.36 12.05 7.45
CA PRO A 44 0.47 13.06 8.08
C PRO A 44 0.43 14.36 7.28
N LEU A 45 0.59 15.49 7.98
CA LEU A 45 0.79 16.78 7.36
C LEU A 45 2.14 16.80 6.60
N LEU A 46 2.26 17.64 5.58
CA LEU A 46 3.47 17.72 4.76
C LEU A 46 4.72 18.09 5.58
N GLU A 47 4.54 18.91 6.62
CA GLU A 47 5.59 19.34 7.56
C GLU A 47 5.96 18.26 8.58
N GLN A 48 5.09 17.25 8.77
CA GLN A 48 5.24 16.19 9.77
C GLN A 48 5.42 14.81 9.10
N LEU A 49 6.01 14.79 7.91
CA LEU A 49 6.31 13.53 7.23
C LEU A 49 7.27 12.69 8.08
N PRO A 50 6.99 11.38 8.24
CA PRO A 50 7.89 10.51 8.98
C PRO A 50 9.23 10.38 8.26
N ILE A 51 10.29 10.21 9.04
CA ILE A 51 11.62 9.89 8.53
C ILE A 51 11.57 8.47 7.93
N GLY A 52 12.12 8.31 6.72
CA GLY A 52 12.15 7.03 6.02
C GLY A 52 10.92 6.76 5.13
N CYS A 53 10.33 5.58 5.30
CA CYS A 53 9.14 5.18 4.55
C CYS A 53 7.93 6.01 4.97
N ARG A 54 7.37 6.79 4.03
CA ARG A 54 6.17 7.63 4.25
C ARG A 54 4.95 6.83 4.71
N LEU A 55 4.86 5.56 4.32
CA LEU A 55 3.77 4.68 4.76
C LEU A 55 4.05 4.02 6.11
N GLY A 56 5.30 4.01 6.60
CA GLY A 56 5.73 3.25 7.78
C GLY A 56 4.77 3.30 8.97
N PRO A 57 4.37 4.49 9.47
CA PRO A 57 3.46 4.59 10.62
C PRO A 57 2.05 4.02 10.42
N ARG A 58 1.64 3.83 9.16
CA ARG A 58 0.30 3.36 8.75
C ARG A 58 0.34 2.00 8.06
N CYS A 59 1.53 1.48 7.76
CA CYS A 59 1.70 0.25 7.02
C CYS A 59 1.47 -0.93 7.97
N PRO A 60 0.55 -1.86 7.67
CA PRO A 60 0.36 -3.07 8.48
C PRO A 60 1.57 -4.03 8.41
N TYR A 61 2.46 -3.83 7.44
CA TYR A 61 3.67 -4.62 7.23
C TYR A 61 4.96 -3.83 7.55
N ALA A 62 4.87 -2.73 8.30
CA ALA A 62 6.05 -1.96 8.68
C ALA A 62 7.01 -2.79 9.55
N GLN A 63 8.31 -2.70 9.23
CA GLN A 63 9.39 -3.30 10.01
C GLN A 63 10.50 -2.27 10.26
N ARG A 64 11.60 -2.69 10.90
CA ARG A 64 12.69 -1.79 11.32
C ARG A 64 13.36 -1.10 10.14
N GLU A 65 13.43 -1.76 9.00
CA GLU A 65 14.02 -1.27 7.76
C GLU A 65 13.22 -0.10 7.16
N CYS A 66 11.94 0.03 7.52
CA CYS A 66 11.09 1.15 7.09
C CYS A 66 11.46 2.50 7.71
N ILE A 67 12.40 2.54 8.66
CA ILE A 67 13.00 3.78 9.18
C ILE A 67 13.85 4.47 8.10
N GLU A 68 14.34 3.70 7.12
CA GLU A 68 15.08 4.23 5.97
C GLU A 68 14.16 4.38 4.75
N THR A 69 14.45 5.34 3.88
CA THR A 69 13.65 5.57 2.67
C THR A 69 13.89 4.41 1.69
N PRO A 70 12.85 3.66 1.27
CA PRO A 70 13.02 2.58 0.32
C PRO A 70 13.43 3.13 -1.05
N ARG A 71 14.35 2.42 -1.71
CA ARG A 71 14.72 2.74 -3.10
C ARG A 71 13.58 2.34 -4.04
N LEU A 72 13.45 3.08 -5.13
CA LEU A 72 12.57 2.71 -6.23
C LEU A 72 13.16 1.47 -6.92
N THR A 73 12.41 0.38 -6.92
CA THR A 73 12.78 -0.91 -7.53
C THR A 73 11.58 -1.47 -8.30
N GLY A 74 11.77 -2.58 -9.01
CA GLY A 74 10.72 -3.26 -9.77
C GLY A 74 11.19 -3.77 -11.12
N ALA A 75 10.30 -4.46 -11.83
CA ALA A 75 10.61 -5.11 -13.11
C ALA A 75 9.83 -4.48 -14.27
N ARG A 76 10.52 -4.23 -15.39
CA ARG A 76 10.05 -3.79 -16.73
C ARG A 76 9.06 -2.63 -16.77
N ASN A 77 7.86 -2.81 -16.22
CA ASN A 77 6.78 -1.83 -16.23
C ASN A 77 6.07 -1.65 -14.87
N HIS A 78 6.50 -2.32 -13.80
CA HIS A 78 5.91 -2.19 -12.47
C HIS A 78 6.96 -1.76 -11.44
N LEU A 79 7.01 -0.46 -11.17
CA LEU A 79 7.93 0.14 -10.19
C LEU A 79 7.24 0.37 -8.83
N TYR A 80 7.95 0.13 -7.74
CA TYR A 80 7.49 0.38 -6.37
C TYR A 80 8.67 0.76 -5.47
N ALA A 81 8.39 1.54 -4.42
CA ALA A 81 9.38 1.90 -3.41
C ALA A 81 8.96 1.26 -2.08
N CYS A 82 9.35 -0.01 -1.87
CA CYS A 82 9.04 -0.76 -0.67
C CYS A 82 10.19 -1.70 -0.32
N HIS A 83 10.56 -1.76 0.96
CA HIS A 83 11.51 -2.77 1.46
C HIS A 83 10.90 -4.17 1.52
N PHE A 84 9.58 -4.25 1.73
CA PHE A 84 8.81 -5.49 1.85
C PHE A 84 7.67 -5.53 0.83
N PRO A 85 8.00 -5.69 -0.45
CA PRO A 85 6.97 -5.81 -1.49
C PRO A 85 6.13 -7.07 -1.29
N LEU A 86 4.83 -6.93 -1.56
CA LEU A 86 3.86 -8.01 -1.57
C LEU A 86 3.89 -8.73 -2.93
N ASN A 87 3.38 -9.96 -2.96
CA ASN A 87 3.21 -10.74 -4.20
C ASN A 87 4.50 -10.86 -5.03
N MET A 88 5.66 -10.80 -4.39
CA MET A 88 6.90 -11.21 -5.02
C MET A 88 6.96 -12.73 -4.96
N GLU A 89 7.04 -13.38 -6.11
CA GLU A 89 7.36 -14.79 -6.18
C GLU A 89 8.69 -14.99 -5.46
N LYS A 90 8.63 -15.60 -4.27
CA LYS A 90 9.81 -16.20 -3.66
C LYS A 90 10.10 -17.43 -4.49
N GLU A 91 11.08 -17.31 -5.38
CA GLU A 91 11.80 -18.49 -5.86
C GLU A 91 12.60 -19.12 -4.71
#